data_AF-C8C0L7-F1
#
_entry.id   AF-C8C0L7-F1
#
_cell.length_a   1.000
_cell.length_b   1.000
_cell.length_c   1.000
_cell.angle_alpha   90.00
_cell.angle_beta   90.00
_cell.angle_gamma   90.00
#
_symmetry.space_group_name_H-M   'P 1'
#
loop_
_entity.id
_entity.type
_entity.pdbx_description
1 polymer ?
#
loop_
_entity_poly.entity_id
_entity_poly.type
_entity_poly.pdbx_seq_one_letter_code
_entity_poly.pdbx_strand_id
1 'polypeptide(L)'
;MSNYSVAELRNMKKNRKKQIVVLCIALVCIFILVFSLSHKSATKGSANPPLTDVLTDSISQIVSACPGEIGVAVIINNTDTVSVNNKSIYPMMSVFKVHQALALCNDFDKKGLSLDTLVKINREKLDPKTWSPMMKDYSAPVISLTVKRSVALYSFPERQ
;
A
#
# COMPACT_ATOMS: atom_id res chain seq x y z
N MET A 1 17.04 -63.09 37.91
CA MET A 1 16.24 -61.96 38.43
C MET A 1 17.22 -60.95 39.01
N SER A 2 17.55 -59.87 38.28
CA SER A 2 18.61 -58.94 38.67
C SER A 2 18.15 -58.07 39.83
N ASN A 3 18.68 -58.31 41.03
CA ASN A 3 18.39 -57.51 42.22
C ASN A 3 19.23 -56.23 42.19
N TYR A 4 18.72 -55.21 41.51
CA TYR A 4 19.25 -53.85 41.66
C TYR A 4 19.04 -53.38 43.10
N SER A 5 20.11 -53.00 43.79
CA SER A 5 20.04 -52.47 45.15
C SER A 5 19.20 -51.19 45.20
N VAL A 6 18.34 -51.06 46.22
CA VAL A 6 17.42 -49.92 46.41
C VAL A 6 18.15 -48.57 46.42
N ALA A 7 19.45 -48.56 46.77
CA ALA A 7 20.30 -47.38 46.74
C ALA A 7 20.63 -46.89 45.31
N GLU A 8 20.86 -47.81 44.36
CA GLU A 8 21.15 -47.50 42.95
C GLU A 8 19.92 -46.89 42.27
N LEU A 9 18.74 -47.48 42.47
CA LEU A 9 17.47 -46.96 41.94
C LEU A 9 17.15 -45.56 42.50
N ARG A 10 17.48 -45.30 43.77
CA ARG A 10 17.32 -43.99 44.41
C ARG A 10 18.27 -42.95 43.82
N ASN A 11 19.52 -43.32 43.55
CA ASN A 11 20.53 -42.43 42.98
C ASN A 11 20.19 -42.05 41.52
N MET A 12 19.78 -43.04 40.71
CA MET A 12 19.31 -42.80 39.33
C MET A 12 18.06 -41.90 39.27
N LYS A 13 17.12 -42.04 40.23
CA LYS A 13 15.95 -41.16 40.34
C LYS A 13 16.34 -39.72 40.75
N LYS A 14 17.36 -39.55 41.59
CA LYS A 14 17.87 -38.23 42.01
C LYS A 14 18.58 -37.51 40.86
N ASN A 15 19.38 -38.20 40.06
CA ASN A 15 20.06 -37.61 38.91
C ASN A 15 19.08 -37.25 37.77
N ARG A 16 18.04 -38.07 37.53
CA ARG A 16 16.97 -37.70 36.59
C ARG A 16 16.20 -36.44 37.01
N LYS A 17 15.94 -36.26 38.32
CA LYS A 17 15.30 -35.02 38.83
C LYS A 17 16.19 -33.79 38.63
N LYS A 18 17.50 -33.90 38.86
CA LYS A 18 18.45 -32.81 38.61
C LYS A 18 18.51 -32.42 37.13
N GLN A 19 18.55 -33.41 36.24
CA GLN A 19 18.53 -33.20 34.78
C GLN A 19 17.24 -32.50 34.34
N ILE A 20 16.08 -32.89 34.89
CA ILE A 20 14.80 -32.23 34.60
C ILE A 20 14.82 -30.76 35.05
N VAL A 21 15.34 -30.45 36.24
CA VAL A 21 15.43 -29.06 36.73
C VAL A 21 16.34 -28.19 35.86
N VAL A 22 17.50 -28.72 35.43
CA VAL A 22 18.41 -28.00 34.54
C VAL A 22 17.76 -27.74 33.17
N LEU A 23 17.03 -28.72 32.63
CA LEU A 23 16.31 -28.56 31.37
C LEU A 23 15.19 -27.51 31.47
N CYS A 24 14.46 -27.48 32.59
CA CYS A 24 13.43 -26.45 32.83
C CYS A 24 14.04 -25.05 32.91
N ILE A 25 15.17 -24.88 33.60
CA ILE A 25 15.87 -23.58 33.67
C ILE A 25 16.33 -23.13 32.28
N ALA A 26 16.90 -24.04 31.48
CA ALA A 26 17.34 -23.73 30.13
C ALA A 26 16.17 -23.30 29.22
N LEU A 27 15.02 -23.97 29.31
CA LEU A 27 13.82 -23.61 28.54
C LEU A 27 13.24 -22.25 28.94
N VAL A 28 13.23 -21.91 30.23
CA VAL A 28 12.78 -20.59 30.70
C VAL A 28 13.72 -19.49 30.20
N CYS A 29 15.04 -19.71 30.22
CA CYS A 29 16.01 -18.75 29.67
C CYS A 29 15.82 -18.52 28.16
N ILE A 30 15.55 -19.58 27.39
CA ILE A 30 15.26 -19.46 25.95
C ILE A 30 13.97 -18.66 25.74
N PHE A 31 12.92 -18.91 26.53
CA PHE A 31 11.67 -18.18 26.44
C PHE A 31 11.84 -16.67 26.72
N ILE A 32 12.64 -16.31 27.74
CA ILE A 32 12.96 -14.92 28.07
C ILE A 32 13.75 -14.24 26.93
N LEU A 33 14.70 -14.95 26.32
CA LEU A 33 15.49 -14.41 25.19
C LEU A 33 14.62 -14.17 23.95
N VAL A 34 13.69 -15.08 23.64
CA VAL A 34 12.74 -14.93 22.52
C VAL A 34 11.76 -13.78 22.78
N PHE A 35 11.28 -13.63 24.02
CA PHE A 35 10.40 -12.53 24.41
C PHE A 35 11.13 -11.17 24.35
N SER A 36 12.42 -11.15 24.68
CA SER A 36 13.27 -9.94 24.61
C SER A 36 13.53 -9.47 23.18
N LEU A 37 13.56 -10.38 22.19
CA LEU A 37 13.65 -10.00 20.77
C LEU A 37 12.34 -9.37 20.24
N SER A 38 11.23 -9.51 20.97
CA SER A 38 9.91 -9.00 20.55
C SER A 38 9.54 -7.66 21.17
N HIS A 39 10.32 -7.13 22.11
CA HIS A 39 10.20 -5.72 22.50
C HIS A 39 10.93 -4.86 21.47
N LYS A 40 10.20 -4.46 20.43
CA LYS A 40 10.55 -3.29 19.62
C LYS A 40 10.89 -2.16 20.58
N SER A 41 12.16 -1.77 20.59
CA SER A 41 12.65 -0.58 21.28
C SER A 41 11.95 0.61 20.65
N ALA A 42 10.95 1.15 21.36
CA ALA A 42 10.43 2.48 21.10
C ALA A 42 11.55 3.45 21.49
N THR A 43 12.30 3.91 20.48
CA THR A 43 13.25 4.99 20.61
C THR A 43 12.51 6.23 21.11
N LYS A 44 12.68 6.55 22.40
CA LYS A 44 12.21 7.81 22.99
C LYS A 44 13.00 8.96 22.37
N GLY A 45 12.38 9.70 21.46
CA GLY A 45 12.90 10.94 20.91
C GLY A 45 11.83 12.03 20.93
N SER A 46 12.05 13.06 21.75
CA SER A 46 11.34 14.36 21.81
C SER A 46 9.86 14.36 22.20
N ALA A 47 9.46 15.38 22.96
CA ALA A 47 8.15 15.52 23.61
C ALA A 47 6.97 15.87 22.67
N ASN A 48 7.10 15.63 21.36
CA ASN A 48 6.00 15.75 20.40
C ASN A 48 6.14 14.62 19.37
N PRO A 49 5.06 13.85 19.08
CA PRO A 49 5.10 12.85 18.03
C PRO A 49 5.45 13.51 16.68
N PRO A 50 6.28 12.87 15.84
CA PRO A 50 6.52 13.29 14.46
C PRO A 50 5.19 13.62 13.75
N LEU A 51 5.18 14.68 12.93
CA LEU A 51 3.98 15.10 12.18
C LEU A 51 3.37 13.92 11.38
N THR A 52 4.21 13.03 10.87
CA THR A 52 3.81 11.82 10.16
C THR A 52 2.98 10.88 11.03
N ASP A 53 3.31 10.75 12.31
CA ASP A 53 2.63 9.85 13.25
C ASP A 53 1.25 10.43 13.59
N VAL A 54 1.20 11.74 13.88
CA VAL A 54 -0.07 12.46 14.12
C VAL A 54 -1.02 12.35 12.93
N LEU A 55 -0.50 12.52 11.71
CA LEU A 55 -1.27 12.39 10.48
C LEU A 55 -1.73 10.95 10.26
N THR A 56 -0.84 9.96 10.50
CA THR A 56 -1.17 8.54 10.35
C THR A 56 -2.30 8.14 11.28
N ASP A 57 -2.24 8.55 12.56
CA ASP A 57 -3.27 8.25 13.55
C ASP A 57 -4.60 8.90 13.19
N SER A 58 -4.58 10.18 12.82
CA SER A 58 -5.78 10.92 12.43
C SER A 58 -6.45 10.31 11.19
N ILE A 59 -5.68 9.97 10.17
CA ILE A 59 -6.19 9.35 8.94
C ILE A 59 -6.71 7.94 9.25
N SER A 60 -6.00 7.16 10.07
CA SER A 60 -6.42 5.81 10.46
C SER A 60 -7.76 5.84 11.21
N GLN A 61 -7.97 6.83 12.09
CA GLN A 61 -9.24 7.01 12.78
C GLN A 61 -10.39 7.26 11.79
N ILE A 62 -10.19 8.16 10.82
CA ILE A 62 -11.20 8.47 9.78
C ILE A 62 -11.48 7.22 8.93
N VAL A 63 -10.45 6.52 8.47
CA VAL A 63 -10.58 5.32 7.64
C VAL A 63 -11.35 4.23 8.37
N SER A 64 -11.08 4.03 9.67
CA SER A 64 -11.77 3.00 10.47
C SER A 64 -13.27 3.25 10.68
N ALA A 65 -13.71 4.51 10.57
CA ALA A 65 -15.13 4.87 10.72
C ALA A 65 -15.94 4.65 9.42
N CYS A 66 -15.27 4.50 8.27
CA CYS A 66 -15.92 4.37 6.97
C CYS A 66 -16.06 2.89 6.56
N PRO A 67 -17.24 2.47 6.04
CA PRO A 67 -17.39 1.12 5.51
C PRO A 67 -16.62 0.98 4.18
N GLY A 68 -15.65 0.07 4.13
CA GLY A 68 -14.89 -0.26 2.93
C GLY A 68 -13.38 -0.27 3.16
N GLU A 69 -12.64 -0.69 2.13
CA GLU A 69 -11.19 -0.67 2.15
C GLU A 69 -10.67 0.64 1.55
N ILE A 70 -10.02 1.47 2.37
CA ILE A 70 -9.56 2.80 1.99
C ILE A 70 -8.05 2.87 2.15
N GLY A 71 -7.36 3.13 1.04
CA GLY A 71 -5.93 3.42 1.00
C GLY A 71 -5.68 4.92 0.93
N VAL A 72 -4.74 5.42 1.72
CA VAL A 72 -4.36 6.84 1.71
C VAL A 72 -2.85 6.93 1.62
N ALA A 73 -2.35 7.81 0.73
CA ALA A 73 -0.94 8.17 0.64
C ALA A 73 -0.81 9.69 0.57
N VAL A 74 -0.03 10.28 1.46
CA VAL A 74 0.25 11.71 1.51
C VAL A 74 1.75 11.91 1.45
N ILE A 75 2.21 12.57 0.39
CA ILE A 75 3.62 12.92 0.21
C ILE A 75 3.82 14.34 0.74
N ILE A 76 4.70 14.50 1.71
CA ILE A 76 5.03 15.76 2.39
C ILE A 76 6.44 16.17 1.94
N ASN A 77 6.58 17.40 1.44
CA ASN A 77 7.85 17.99 1.01
C ASN A 77 8.67 17.07 0.07
N ASN A 78 7.99 16.33 -0.80
CA ASN A 78 8.59 15.39 -1.76
C ASN A 78 9.49 14.31 -1.14
N THR A 79 9.44 14.10 0.18
CA THR A 79 10.37 13.23 0.90
C THR A 79 9.62 12.27 1.80
N ASP A 80 8.87 12.80 2.77
CA ASP A 80 8.14 11.97 3.73
C ASP A 80 6.84 11.48 3.12
N THR A 81 6.49 10.22 3.34
CA THR A 81 5.23 9.65 2.87
C THR A 81 4.46 9.03 4.03
N VAL A 82 3.30 9.60 4.34
CA VAL A 82 2.32 8.98 5.24
C VAL A 82 1.46 8.04 4.41
N SER A 83 1.37 6.78 4.82
CA SER A 83 0.54 5.80 4.11
C SER A 83 -0.31 4.97 5.08
N VAL A 84 -1.59 4.79 4.73
CA VAL A 84 -2.56 3.96 5.45
C VAL A 84 -3.09 2.92 4.47
N ASN A 85 -3.12 1.64 4.88
CA ASN A 85 -3.54 0.49 4.06
C ASN A 85 -2.78 0.33 2.72
N ASN A 86 -1.46 0.53 2.75
CA ASN A 86 -0.59 0.51 1.56
C ASN A 86 -0.36 -0.87 0.90
N LYS A 87 -0.80 -1.97 1.53
CA LYS A 87 -0.53 -3.33 1.03
C LYS A 87 -1.55 -3.81 -0.01
N SER A 88 -2.69 -3.13 -0.11
CA SER A 88 -3.82 -3.57 -0.90
C SER A 88 -3.73 -3.10 -2.35
N ILE A 89 -4.46 -3.79 -3.23
CA ILE A 89 -4.51 -3.46 -4.65
C ILE A 89 -5.79 -2.69 -4.92
N TYR A 90 -5.66 -1.41 -5.27
CA TYR A 90 -6.79 -0.53 -5.50
C TYR A 90 -7.13 -0.41 -7.00
N PRO A 91 -8.41 -0.54 -7.39
CA PRO A 91 -8.81 -0.29 -8.76
C PRO A 91 -8.63 1.20 -9.07
N MET A 92 -7.78 1.53 -10.05
CA MET A 92 -7.51 2.92 -10.40
C MET A 92 -8.73 3.64 -11.01
N MET A 93 -9.67 2.90 -11.61
CA MET A 93 -10.76 3.49 -12.39
C MET A 93 -10.21 4.59 -13.33
N SER A 94 -10.89 5.72 -13.54
CA SER A 94 -10.38 6.77 -14.45
C SER A 94 -9.04 7.40 -14.03
N VAL A 95 -8.47 7.12 -12.84
CA VAL A 95 -7.14 7.61 -12.44
C VAL A 95 -6.03 7.07 -13.35
N PHE A 96 -6.21 5.90 -13.99
CA PHE A 96 -5.19 5.36 -14.92
C PHE A 96 -4.95 6.30 -16.12
N LYS A 97 -5.92 7.14 -16.48
CA LYS A 97 -5.82 8.06 -17.64
C LYS A 97 -4.73 9.11 -17.45
N VAL A 98 -4.40 9.48 -16.21
CA VAL A 98 -3.27 10.38 -15.92
C VAL A 98 -1.94 9.76 -16.39
N HIS A 99 -1.76 8.47 -16.14
CA HIS A 99 -0.56 7.73 -16.56
C HIS A 99 -0.48 7.61 -18.08
N GLN A 100 -1.63 7.39 -18.75
CA GLN A 100 -1.71 7.38 -20.22
C GLN A 100 -1.41 8.74 -20.83
N ALA A 101 -1.96 9.82 -20.25
CA ALA A 101 -1.69 11.18 -20.67
C ALA A 101 -0.19 11.52 -20.56
N LEU A 102 0.44 11.14 -19.45
CA LEU A 102 1.87 11.32 -19.25
C LEU A 102 2.71 10.53 -20.27
N ALA A 103 2.35 9.27 -20.53
CA ALA A 103 3.02 8.45 -21.53
C ALA A 103 2.89 9.05 -22.95
N LEU A 104 1.72 9.57 -23.29
CA LEU A 104 1.47 10.24 -24.57
C LEU A 104 2.30 11.52 -24.72
N CYS A 105 2.33 12.38 -23.70
CA CYS A 105 3.15 13.59 -23.72
C CYS A 105 4.64 13.26 -23.92
N ASN A 106 5.16 12.27 -23.17
CA ASN A 106 6.54 11.83 -23.30
C ASN A 106 6.86 11.24 -24.68
N ASP A 107 5.93 10.51 -25.30
CA ASP A 107 6.10 10.01 -26.67
C ASP A 107 6.14 11.14 -27.70
N PHE A 108 5.29 12.17 -27.52
CA PHE A 108 5.27 13.35 -28.36
C PHE A 108 6.57 14.15 -28.25
N ASP A 109 7.06 14.37 -27.02
CA ASP A 109 8.33 15.05 -26.75
C ASP A 109 9.49 14.33 -27.42
N LYS A 110 9.56 12.99 -27.28
CA LYS A 110 10.61 12.17 -27.92
C LYS A 110 10.57 12.20 -29.44
N LYS A 111 9.39 12.37 -30.04
CA LYS A 111 9.19 12.45 -31.49
C LYS A 111 9.26 13.88 -32.03
N GLY A 112 9.38 14.88 -31.16
CA GLY A 112 9.32 16.30 -31.56
C GLY A 112 7.95 16.72 -32.12
N LEU A 113 6.88 16.02 -31.74
CA LEU A 113 5.51 16.33 -32.18
C LEU A 113 4.86 17.35 -31.24
N SER A 114 4.17 18.35 -31.80
CA SER A 114 3.39 19.28 -31.00
C SER A 114 2.07 18.65 -30.53
N LEU A 115 1.66 18.95 -29.30
CA LEU A 115 0.32 18.60 -28.79
C LEU A 115 -0.81 19.34 -29.51
N ASP A 116 -0.49 20.37 -30.30
CA ASP A 116 -1.44 21.06 -31.18
C ASP A 116 -1.74 20.27 -32.46
N THR A 117 -1.12 19.09 -32.64
CA THR A 117 -1.43 18.16 -33.74
C THR A 117 -2.92 17.83 -33.75
N LEU A 118 -3.56 18.02 -34.90
CA LEU A 118 -4.97 17.70 -35.11
C LEU A 118 -5.19 16.20 -35.26
N VAL A 119 -6.17 15.69 -34.52
CA VAL A 119 -6.64 14.32 -34.61
C VAL A 119 -8.09 14.33 -35.08
N LYS A 120 -8.39 13.46 -36.04
CA LYS A 120 -9.75 13.22 -36.54
C LYS A 120 -10.26 11.91 -35.98
N ILE A 121 -11.39 11.96 -35.30
CA ILE A 121 -12.03 10.81 -34.66
C ILE A 121 -13.41 10.63 -35.29
N ASN A 122 -13.67 9.46 -35.87
CA ASN A 122 -15.00 9.13 -36.34
C ASN A 122 -15.89 8.80 -35.14
N ARG A 123 -17.02 9.48 -35.04
CA ARG A 123 -17.97 9.34 -33.92
C ARG A 123 -18.54 7.92 -33.83
N GLU A 124 -18.72 7.26 -34.97
CA GLU A 124 -19.21 5.86 -35.06
C GLU A 124 -18.28 4.84 -34.36
N LYS A 125 -17.00 5.18 -34.18
CA LYS A 125 -16.02 4.32 -33.48
C LYS A 125 -16.03 4.53 -31.96
N LEU A 126 -16.77 5.52 -31.48
CA LEU A 126 -16.93 5.78 -30.06
C LEU A 126 -18.15 5.03 -29.56
N ASP A 127 -18.03 4.37 -28.41
CA ASP A 127 -19.15 3.67 -27.80
C ASP A 127 -20.22 4.68 -27.34
N PRO A 128 -21.43 4.66 -27.93
CA PRO A 128 -22.50 5.59 -27.56
C PRO A 128 -23.09 5.31 -26.17
N LYS A 129 -22.81 4.15 -25.57
CA LYS A 129 -23.31 3.76 -24.24
C LYS A 129 -22.39 4.19 -23.10
N THR A 130 -21.21 4.71 -23.42
CA THR A 130 -20.23 5.18 -22.45
C THR A 130 -20.36 6.67 -22.20
N TRP A 131 -20.18 7.11 -20.95
CA TRP A 131 -20.06 8.53 -20.64
C TRP A 131 -18.79 9.13 -21.26
N SER A 132 -18.97 10.06 -22.19
CA SER A 132 -17.87 10.77 -22.84
C SER A 132 -18.25 12.25 -23.02
N PRO A 133 -17.56 13.18 -22.33
CA PRO A 133 -17.74 14.62 -22.57
C PRO A 133 -17.54 14.98 -24.05
N MET A 134 -16.61 14.29 -24.74
CA MET A 134 -16.38 14.47 -26.16
C MET A 134 -17.61 14.10 -27.02
N MET A 135 -18.42 13.13 -26.59
CA MET A 135 -19.67 12.78 -27.29
C MET A 135 -20.78 13.82 -27.07
N LYS A 136 -20.73 14.54 -25.94
CA LYS A 136 -21.67 15.61 -25.59
C LYS A 136 -21.33 16.91 -26.33
N ASP A 137 -20.06 17.29 -26.35
CA ASP A 137 -19.60 18.59 -26.86
C ASP A 137 -19.52 18.64 -28.39
N TYR A 138 -19.44 17.49 -29.06
CA TYR A 138 -19.26 17.40 -30.51
C TYR A 138 -20.32 16.53 -31.15
N SER A 139 -21.28 17.12 -31.87
CA SER A 139 -22.36 16.41 -32.56
C SER A 139 -22.00 15.93 -33.98
N ALA A 140 -20.88 16.39 -34.53
CA ALA A 140 -20.47 16.07 -35.89
C ALA A 140 -20.09 14.58 -36.07
N PRO A 141 -20.27 13.99 -37.27
CA PRO A 141 -19.85 12.62 -37.57
C PRO A 141 -18.33 12.40 -37.43
N VAL A 142 -17.55 13.43 -37.75
CA VAL A 142 -16.10 13.45 -37.57
C VAL A 142 -15.76 14.57 -36.60
N ILE A 143 -15.14 14.20 -35.49
CA ILE A 143 -14.68 15.13 -34.47
C ILE A 143 -13.22 15.47 -34.78
N SER A 144 -12.92 16.75 -34.96
CA SER A 144 -11.57 17.24 -35.21
C SER A 144 -11.11 18.09 -34.03
N LEU A 145 -10.11 17.62 -33.30
CA LEU A 145 -9.56 18.32 -32.13
C LEU A 145 -8.06 18.07 -31.98
N THR A 146 -7.37 18.96 -31.26
CA THR A 146 -5.95 18.80 -30.99
C THR A 146 -5.69 17.72 -29.95
N VAL A 147 -4.52 17.08 -29.97
CA VAL A 147 -4.12 16.10 -28.93
C VAL A 147 -4.18 16.72 -27.53
N LYS A 148 -3.79 17.99 -27.39
CA LYS A 148 -3.95 18.76 -26.15
C LYS A 148 -5.40 18.75 -25.64
N ARG A 149 -6.36 19.00 -26.53
CA ARG A 149 -7.79 19.02 -26.17
C ARG A 149 -8.32 17.62 -25.88
N SER A 150 -7.84 16.58 -26.58
CA SER A 150 -8.25 15.20 -26.32
C SER A 150 -7.83 14.78 -24.93
N VAL A 151 -6.56 14.99 -24.58
CA VAL A 151 -6.02 14.68 -23.24
C VAL A 151 -6.79 15.45 -22.15
N ALA A 152 -7.09 16.73 -22.36
CA ALA A 152 -7.86 17.52 -21.41
C ALA A 152 -9.26 16.95 -21.16
N LEU A 153 -10.01 16.63 -22.23
CA LEU A 153 -11.36 16.07 -22.15
C LEU A 153 -11.40 14.68 -21.50
N TYR A 154 -10.33 13.90 -21.66
CA TYR A 154 -10.21 12.57 -21.07
C TYR A 154 -9.74 12.59 -19.61
N SER A 155 -8.96 13.59 -19.20
CA SER A 155 -8.31 13.64 -17.88
C SER A 155 -9.16 14.33 -16.82
N PHE A 156 -10.02 15.26 -17.20
CA PHE A 156 -10.91 15.96 -16.27
C PHE A 156 -12.36 15.71 -16.69
N PRO A 157 -13.03 14.66 -16.14
CA PRO A 157 -14.47 14.68 -16.14
C PRO A 157 -14.88 15.94 -15.38
N GLU A 158 -15.64 16.84 -16.02
CA GLU A 158 -16.30 17.94 -15.32
C GLU A 158 -16.97 17.35 -14.07
N ARG A 159 -16.59 17.89 -12.89
CA ARG A 159 -17.23 17.56 -11.63
C ARG A 159 -18.74 17.70 -11.82
N GLN A 160 -19.47 16.59 -11.71
CA GLN A 160 -20.88 16.60 -11.33
C GLN A 160 -20.94 16.78 -9.82
#